data_AF-A0A0J5P717-F1
#
_entry.id   AF-A0A0J5P717-F1
#
_cell.length_a   1.000
_cell.length_b   1.000
_cell.length_c   1.000
_cell.angle_alpha   90.00
_cell.angle_beta   90.00
_cell.angle_gamma   90.00
#
_symmetry.space_group_name_H-M   'P 1'
#
loop_
_entity.id
_entity.type
_entity.pdbx_description
1 polymer ?
#
loop_
_entity_poly.entity_id
_entity_poly.type
_entity_poly.pdbx_seq_one_letter_code
_entity_poly.pdbx_strand_id
1 'polypeptide(L)'
;MAQTRYPLRQVILDDLTSHNKVALFLLLGVIASAVATIWITHQTRLLTAEQGKLVQTNQKLEHQYVHLQLEENSRSQKSRVEAVAEKFGLQPIKKEQEVILVE
;
A
#
# COMPACT_ATOMS: atom_id res chain seq x y z
N MET A 1 -35.29 14.25 -65.15
CA MET A 1 -34.51 15.12 -64.25
C MET A 1 -33.89 14.21 -63.20
N ALA A 2 -32.58 13.97 -63.27
CA ALA A 2 -31.91 12.91 -62.52
C ALA A 2 -31.78 13.29 -61.03
N GLN A 3 -32.26 12.40 -60.15
CA GLN A 3 -32.23 12.55 -58.70
C GLN A 3 -30.77 12.39 -58.22
N THR A 4 -30.08 13.51 -57.96
CA THR A 4 -28.72 13.50 -57.41
C THR A 4 -28.78 12.94 -55.99
N ARG A 5 -28.30 11.69 -55.79
CA ARG A 5 -28.08 11.14 -54.46
C ARG A 5 -26.95 11.93 -53.80
N TYR A 6 -27.30 12.96 -53.04
CA TYR A 6 -26.32 13.66 -52.21
C TYR A 6 -25.74 12.65 -51.21
N PRO A 7 -24.40 12.50 -51.12
CA PRO A 7 -23.80 11.71 -50.06
C PRO A 7 -23.87 12.51 -48.75
N LEU A 8 -25.02 12.45 -48.06
CA LEU A 8 -25.25 13.18 -46.80
C LEU A 8 -24.14 12.94 -45.77
N ARG A 9 -23.58 11.72 -45.73
CA ARG A 9 -22.45 11.38 -44.84
C ARG A 9 -21.21 12.23 -45.12
N GLN A 10 -20.88 12.48 -46.39
CA GLN A 10 -19.71 13.29 -46.76
C GLN A 10 -19.94 14.76 -46.41
N VAL A 11 -21.13 15.29 -46.69
CA VAL A 11 -21.47 16.69 -46.37
C VAL A 11 -21.42 16.94 -44.86
N ILE A 12 -21.94 16.02 -44.05
CA ILE A 12 -21.90 16.15 -42.57
C ILE A 12 -20.46 16.04 -42.05
N LEU A 13 -19.64 15.14 -42.62
CA LEU A 13 -18.22 15.02 -42.24
C LEU A 13 -17.42 16.27 -42.64
N ASP A 14 -17.64 16.79 -43.85
CA ASP A 14 -17.02 18.03 -44.31
C ASP A 14 -17.46 19.23 -43.47
N ASP A 15 -18.74 19.32 -43.09
CA ASP A 15 -19.23 20.43 -42.27
C ASP A 15 -18.67 20.39 -40.84
N LEU A 16 -18.62 19.19 -40.25
CA LEU A 16 -18.06 18.97 -38.91
C LEU A 16 -16.56 19.26 -38.85
N THR A 17 -15.81 18.94 -39.91
CA THR A 17 -14.35 19.14 -39.98
C THR A 17 -13.96 20.55 -40.46
N SER A 18 -14.74 21.16 -41.35
CA SER A 18 -14.43 22.47 -41.97
C SER A 18 -14.93 23.65 -41.13
N HIS A 19 -16.20 23.64 -40.68
CA HIS A 19 -16.79 24.77 -39.96
C HIS A 19 -16.55 24.69 -38.44
N ASN A 20 -16.35 23.50 -37.87
CA ASN A 20 -16.32 23.32 -36.41
C ASN A 20 -14.99 22.80 -35.86
N LYS A 21 -13.87 23.38 -36.35
CA LYS A 21 -12.50 23.04 -35.93
C LYS A 21 -12.28 23.10 -34.41
N VAL A 22 -12.95 24.05 -33.73
CA VAL A 22 -12.89 24.20 -32.27
C VAL A 22 -13.56 23.02 -31.57
N ALA A 23 -14.74 22.58 -32.02
CA ALA A 23 -15.40 21.41 -31.44
C ALA A 23 -14.58 20.13 -31.66
N LEU A 24 -13.94 19.98 -32.82
CA LEU A 24 -13.05 18.84 -33.09
C LEU A 24 -11.83 18.83 -32.16
N PHE A 25 -11.23 20.00 -31.91
CA PHE A 25 -10.12 20.15 -30.97
C PHE A 25 -10.55 19.84 -29.53
N LEU A 26 -11.71 20.34 -29.10
CA LEU A 26 -12.28 20.03 -27.79
C LEU A 26 -12.58 18.53 -27.65
N LEU A 27 -13.10 17.89 -28.70
CA LEU A 27 -13.36 16.45 -28.70
C LEU A 27 -12.06 15.65 -28.53
N LEU A 28 -11.00 16.03 -29.24
CA LEU A 28 -9.67 15.44 -29.03
C LEU A 28 -9.14 15.71 -27.61
N GLY A 29 -9.37 16.91 -27.07
CA GLY A 29 -9.01 17.27 -25.70
C GLY A 29 -9.70 16.39 -24.65
N VAL A 30 -10.99 16.08 -24.84
CA VAL A 30 -11.73 15.19 -23.94
C VAL A 30 -11.20 13.75 -24.03
N ILE A 31 -10.90 13.27 -25.24
CA ILE A 31 -10.32 11.93 -25.41
C ILE A 31 -8.93 11.87 -24.75
N ALA A 32 -8.10 12.89 -24.95
CA ALA A 32 -6.79 12.98 -24.33
C ALA A 32 -6.87 13.04 -22.81
N SER A 33 -7.82 13.79 -22.24
CA SER A 33 -8.00 13.87 -20.79
C SER A 33 -8.50 12.54 -20.20
N ALA A 34 -9.38 11.83 -20.90
CA ALA A 34 -9.84 10.49 -20.51
C ALA A 34 -8.68 9.47 -20.50
N VAL A 35 -7.82 9.48 -21.52
CA VAL A 35 -6.64 8.61 -21.56
C VAL A 35 -5.63 9.00 -20.48
N ALA A 36 -5.38 10.30 -20.30
CA ALA A 36 -4.45 10.79 -19.29
C ALA A 36 -4.88 10.41 -17.87
N THR A 37 -6.18 10.51 -17.55
CA THR A 37 -6.70 10.11 -16.23
C THR A 37 -6.54 8.61 -15.97
N ILE A 38 -6.80 7.76 -16.96
CA ILE A 38 -6.54 6.31 -16.86
C ILE A 38 -5.05 6.04 -16.67
N TRP A 39 -4.20 6.71 -17.45
CA TRP A 39 -2.75 6.55 -17.37
C TRP A 39 -2.19 6.95 -16.00
N ILE A 40 -2.58 8.13 -15.51
CA ILE A 40 -2.18 8.62 -14.19
C ILE A 40 -2.62 7.63 -13.12
N THR A 41 -3.87 7.16 -13.18
CA THR A 41 -4.39 6.19 -12.19
C THR A 41 -3.58 4.90 -12.19
N HIS A 42 -3.20 4.39 -13.36
CA HIS A 42 -2.36 3.19 -13.47
C HIS A 42 -0.95 3.42 -12.88
N GLN A 43 -0.33 4.55 -13.20
CA GLN A 43 0.98 4.92 -12.64
C GLN A 43 0.92 5.07 -11.12
N THR A 44 -0.10 5.78 -10.59
CA THR A 44 -0.29 5.93 -9.14
C THR A 44 -0.44 4.57 -8.46
N ARG A 45 -1.21 3.63 -9.03
CA ARG A 45 -1.33 2.27 -8.46
C ARG A 45 0.01 1.54 -8.39
N LEU A 46 0.86 1.65 -9.40
CA LEU A 46 2.19 1.03 -9.41
C LEU A 46 3.12 1.67 -8.37
N LEU A 47 3.21 3.00 -8.35
CA LEU A 47 4.08 3.72 -7.41
C LEU A 47 3.63 3.51 -5.95
N THR A 48 2.32 3.54 -5.68
CA THR A 48 1.78 3.27 -4.34
C THR A 48 2.04 1.84 -3.90
N ALA A 49 2.01 0.85 -4.81
CA ALA A 49 2.32 -0.53 -4.48
C ALA A 49 3.79 -0.71 -4.08
N GLU A 50 4.72 -0.07 -4.80
CA GLU A 50 6.15 -0.14 -4.49
C GLU A 50 6.47 0.57 -3.16
N GLN A 51 5.93 1.78 -2.97
CA GLN A 51 6.08 2.51 -1.71
C GLN A 51 5.49 1.72 -0.54
N GLY A 52 4.30 1.11 -0.73
CA GLY A 52 3.66 0.25 0.25
C GLY A 52 4.53 -0.94 0.66
N LYS A 53 5.20 -1.59 -0.31
CA LYS A 53 6.12 -2.71 -0.04
C LYS A 53 7.32 -2.29 0.82
N LEU A 54 7.89 -1.12 0.53
CA LEU A 54 9.04 -0.61 1.29
C LEU A 54 8.63 -0.21 2.71
N VAL A 55 7.46 0.41 2.88
CA VAL A 55 6.88 0.75 4.18
C VAL A 55 6.62 -0.51 5.00
N GLN A 56 6.00 -1.54 4.41
CA GLN A 56 5.77 -2.81 5.10
C GLN A 56 7.06 -3.48 5.59
N THR A 57 8.11 -3.44 4.77
CA THR A 57 9.41 -4.01 5.15
C THR A 57 10.02 -3.27 6.34
N ASN A 58 9.97 -1.94 6.34
CA ASN A 58 10.45 -1.13 7.46
C ASN A 58 9.65 -1.39 8.74
N GLN A 59 8.31 -1.39 8.65
CA GLN A 59 7.45 -1.69 9.78
C GLN A 59 7.72 -3.07 10.38
N LYS A 60 7.95 -4.07 9.53
CA LYS A 60 8.33 -5.42 9.97
C LYS A 60 9.66 -5.43 10.73
N LEU A 61 10.64 -4.63 10.29
CA LEU A 61 11.93 -4.54 10.96
C LEU A 61 11.81 -3.81 12.30
N GLU A 62 11.06 -2.71 12.35
CA GLU A 62 10.80 -1.95 13.57
C GLU A 62 10.10 -2.80 14.63
N HIS A 63 9.09 -3.58 14.24
CA HIS A 63 8.41 -4.49 15.15
C HIS A 63 9.37 -5.55 15.72
N GLN A 64 10.21 -6.15 14.88
CA GLN A 64 11.21 -7.12 15.33
C GLN A 64 12.23 -6.50 16.29
N TYR A 65 12.66 -5.27 16.01
CA TYR A 65 13.57 -4.54 16.88
C TYR A 65 12.98 -4.30 18.27
N VAL A 66 11.75 -3.79 18.34
CA VAL A 66 11.06 -3.57 19.62
C VAL A 66 10.85 -4.88 20.37
N HIS A 67 10.46 -5.95 19.66
CA HIS A 67 10.29 -7.26 20.26
C HIS A 67 11.59 -7.79 20.88
N LEU A 68 12.70 -7.68 20.14
CA LEU A 68 14.02 -8.09 20.64
C LEU A 68 14.45 -7.26 21.84
N GLN A 69 14.21 -5.94 21.81
CA GLN A 69 14.52 -5.07 22.94
C GLN A 69 13.71 -5.45 24.19
N LEU A 70 12.45 -5.84 24.04
CA LEU A 70 11.63 -6.34 25.14
C LEU A 70 12.16 -7.68 25.69
N GLU A 71 12.56 -8.59 24.81
CA GLU A 71 13.13 -9.88 25.21
C GLU A 71 14.44 -9.71 25.98
N GLU A 72 15.36 -8.90 25.47
CA GLU A 72 16.63 -8.60 26.14
C GLU A 72 16.44 -7.90 27.49
N ASN A 73 15.51 -6.94 27.58
CA ASN A 73 15.17 -6.31 28.85
C ASN A 73 14.58 -7.30 29.85
N SER A 74 13.70 -8.20 29.41
CA SER A 74 13.12 -9.23 30.26
C SER A 74 14.20 -10.20 30.77
N ARG A 75 15.09 -10.66 29.88
CA ARG A 75 16.23 -11.53 30.23
C ARG A 75 17.20 -10.85 31.19
N SER A 76 17.55 -9.58 30.93
CA SER A 76 18.42 -8.78 31.80
C SER A 76 17.82 -8.57 33.19
N GLN A 77 16.53 -8.24 33.26
CA GLN A 77 15.83 -8.12 34.55
C GLN A 77 15.82 -9.45 35.30
N LYS A 78 15.51 -10.56 34.61
CA LYS A 78 15.54 -11.91 35.20
C LYS A 78 16.94 -12.25 35.72
N SER A 79 17.98 -12.03 34.91
CA SER A 79 19.38 -12.24 35.29
C SER A 79 19.78 -11.41 36.51
N ARG A 80 19.34 -10.15 36.58
CA ARG A 80 19.60 -9.28 37.74
C ARG A 80 18.90 -9.77 39.00
N VAL A 81 17.66 -10.24 38.90
CA VAL A 81 16.91 -10.82 40.03
C VAL A 81 17.56 -12.13 40.48
N GLU A 82 17.94 -13.01 39.56
CA GLU A 82 18.63 -14.28 39.87
C GLU A 82 19.98 -14.04 40.57
N ALA A 83 20.78 -13.09 40.10
CA ALA A 83 22.06 -12.74 40.73
C ALA A 83 21.90 -12.20 42.16
N VAL A 84 20.80 -11.49 42.45
CA VAL A 84 20.48 -11.04 43.81
C VAL A 84 19.96 -12.20 44.65
N ALA A 85 19.10 -13.06 44.10
CA ALA A 85 18.57 -14.24 44.78
C ALA A 85 19.70 -15.19 45.21
N GLU A 86 20.68 -15.42 44.34
CA GLU A 86 21.86 -16.24 44.62
C GLU A 86 22.68 -15.68 45.81
N LYS A 87 22.85 -14.35 45.88
CA LYS A 87 23.52 -13.70 47.03
C LYS A 87 22.78 -13.91 48.36
N PHE A 88 21.45 -14.06 48.32
CA PHE A 88 20.63 -14.37 49.49
C PHE A 88 20.51 -15.89 49.75
N GLY A 89 21.20 -16.74 48.98
CA GLY A 89 21.15 -18.19 49.10
C GLY A 89 19.82 -18.81 48.64
N LEU A 90 19.00 -18.04 47.91
CA LEU A 90 17.73 -18.51 47.35
C LEU A 90 18.03 -19.34 46.09
N GLN A 91 17.37 -20.49 45.96
CA GLN A 91 17.49 -21.37 44.79
C GLN A 91 16.19 -21.34 43.97
N PRO A 92 16.26 -21.57 42.65
CA PRO A 92 15.07 -21.77 41.84
C PRO A 92 14.24 -22.94 42.39
N ILE A 93 12.91 -22.78 42.42
CA ILE A 93 11.99 -23.82 42.88
C ILE A 93 12.11 -25.02 41.94
N LYS A 94 12.33 -26.22 42.49
CA LYS A 94 12.36 -27.46 41.71
C LYS A 94 10.94 -27.92 41.42
N LYS A 95 10.72 -28.60 40.30
CA LYS A 95 9.38 -29.10 39.89
C LYS A 95 8.73 -30.00 40.94
N GLU A 96 9.53 -30.67 41.77
CA GLU A 96 9.02 -31.50 42.87
C GLU A 96 8.35 -30.70 44.01
N GLN A 97 8.57 -29.39 44.07
CA GLN A 97 8.08 -28.48 45.11
C GLN A 97 6.92 -27.59 44.62
N GLU A 98 6.52 -27.73 43.36
CA GLU A 98 5.51 -26.89 42.71
C GLU A 98 4.11 -27.50 42.94
N VAL A 99 3.30 -26.87 43.80
CA VAL A 99 1.90 -27.25 44.01
C VAL A 99 1.01 -26.32 43.20
N ILE A 100 0.46 -26.84 42.09
CA ILE A 100 -0.45 -26.07 41.22
C ILE A 100 -1.85 -26.17 41.83
N LEU A 101 -2.35 -25.05 42.34
CA LEU A 101 -3.75 -24.91 42.73
C LEU A 101 -4.56 -24.67 41.46
N VAL A 102 -5.40 -25.63 41.11
CA VAL A 102 -6.39 -25.51 40.03
C VAL A 102 -7.71 -25.11 40.67
N GLU A 103 -8.22 -23.93 40.31
CA GLU A 103 -9.62 -23.53 40.61
C GLU A 103 -10.60 -24.19 39.64
#